data_AF-A0A7K2X9P1-F1
#
_entry.id   AF-A0A7K2X9P1-F1
#
_cell.length_a   1.000
_cell.length_b   1.000
_cell.length_c   1.000
_cell.angle_alpha   90.00
_cell.angle_beta   90.00
_cell.angle_gamma   90.00
#
_symmetry.space_group_name_H-M   'P 1'
#
loop_
_entity.id
_entity.type
_entity.pdbx_description
1 polymer ?
#
loop_
_entity_poly.entity_id
_entity_poly.type
_entity_poly.pdbx_seq_one_letter_code
_entity_poly.pdbx_strand_id
1 'polypeptide(L)'
;LPADRELLRYAALALLARPADRDLHGAALGLLIRDPETRARHLPRAATEPGVPLDALVDALATHPGEVLDALRFRLDATGEDPAAVLGALAGIDTPALARRAAVLVRDQALLHPGSAPHVAAFTDRRLEAGPEARAVLFPLVTGLIRSGPVVLRCALAPVLAAPGTGASRHLRAELLDVLLEHERHRAGAGEPSVLEALVTAAAEDAERRSEPRTRQLTHRAGLLCVRTPEGAARLDRLLAALVHERPVFTDLLGGWIVAAPGDWAPLLGVEALDALRRPGTSMPMRADGRGHGSLRPA
;
A
#
# COMPACT_ATOMS: atom_id res chain seq x y z
N LEU A 1 -16.87 -20.31 31.34
CA LEU A 1 -16.63 -20.39 32.80
C LEU A 1 -15.19 -20.85 33.06
N PRO A 2 -14.63 -20.74 34.28
CA PRO A 2 -13.28 -21.20 34.60
C PRO A 2 -13.02 -22.67 34.24
N ALA A 3 -14.02 -23.54 34.43
CA ALA A 3 -13.96 -24.96 34.09
C ALA A 3 -13.71 -25.24 32.60
N ASP A 4 -14.23 -24.40 31.69
CA ASP A 4 -14.01 -24.58 30.25
C ASP A 4 -12.54 -24.31 29.88
N ARG A 5 -11.88 -23.36 30.56
CA ARG A 5 -10.47 -23.05 30.33
C ARG A 5 -9.56 -24.17 30.82
N GLU A 6 -9.88 -24.78 31.96
CA GLU A 6 -9.11 -25.91 32.48
C GLU A 6 -9.19 -27.13 31.55
N LEU A 7 -10.38 -27.42 31.00
CA LEU A 7 -10.56 -28.49 30.01
C LEU A 7 -9.77 -28.21 28.73
N LEU A 8 -9.82 -26.98 28.21
CA LEU A 8 -9.03 -26.58 27.04
C LEU A 8 -7.52 -26.66 27.30
N ARG A 9 -7.06 -26.25 28.47
CA ARG A 9 -5.67 -26.39 28.90
C ARG A 9 -5.23 -27.85 28.93
N TYR A 10 -6.04 -28.72 29.54
CA TYR A 10 -5.75 -30.14 29.60
C TYR A 10 -5.69 -30.78 28.21
N ALA A 11 -6.66 -30.47 27.34
CA ALA A 11 -6.67 -30.95 25.95
C ALA A 11 -5.44 -30.48 25.16
N ALA A 12 -5.08 -29.20 25.27
CA ALA A 12 -3.88 -28.65 24.62
C ALA A 12 -2.60 -29.35 25.10
N LEU A 13 -2.44 -29.58 26.41
CA LEU A 13 -1.30 -30.30 26.96
C LEU A 13 -1.26 -31.77 26.49
N ALA A 14 -2.42 -32.42 26.39
CA ALA A 14 -2.51 -33.79 25.87
C ALA A 14 -2.06 -33.87 24.40
N LEU A 15 -2.44 -32.90 23.56
CA LEU A 15 -1.97 -32.83 22.17
C LEU A 15 -0.45 -32.61 22.09
N LEU A 16 0.11 -31.71 22.92
CA LEU A 16 1.55 -31.46 22.94
C LEU A 16 2.38 -32.65 23.42
N ALA A 17 1.80 -33.55 24.22
CA ALA A 17 2.45 -34.77 24.67
C ALA A 17 2.50 -35.87 23.59
N ARG A 18 1.70 -35.75 22.52
CA ARG A 18 1.57 -36.76 21.46
C ARG A 18 2.39 -36.34 20.22
N PRO A 19 3.49 -37.06 19.88
CA PRO A 19 4.30 -36.73 18.71
C PRO A 19 3.58 -36.92 17.37
N ALA A 20 2.53 -37.76 17.33
CA ALA A 20 1.73 -38.00 16.14
C ALA A 20 0.86 -36.78 15.76
N ASP A 21 0.58 -35.89 16.72
CA ASP A 21 -0.31 -34.74 16.55
C ASP A 21 0.47 -33.44 16.28
N ARG A 22 1.68 -33.52 15.71
CA ARG A 22 2.59 -32.36 15.48
C ARG A 22 1.93 -31.21 14.73
N ASP A 23 1.08 -31.51 13.75
CA ASP A 23 0.38 -30.48 12.97
C ASP A 23 -0.59 -29.64 13.83
N LEU A 24 -0.99 -30.15 15.00
CA LEU A 24 -1.85 -29.46 15.97
C LEU A 24 -1.07 -28.74 17.09
N HIS A 25 0.26 -28.91 17.16
CA HIS A 25 1.07 -28.34 18.24
C HIS A 25 1.03 -26.81 18.25
N GLY A 26 1.06 -26.17 17.08
CA GLY A 26 0.90 -24.73 16.95
C GLY A 26 -0.44 -24.22 17.51
N ALA A 27 -1.55 -24.87 17.14
CA ALA A 27 -2.88 -24.51 17.65
C ALA A 27 -3.00 -24.73 19.17
N ALA A 28 -2.47 -25.83 19.69
CA ALA A 28 -2.45 -26.11 21.12
C ALA A 28 -1.63 -25.07 21.91
N LEU A 29 -0.46 -24.68 21.40
CA LEU A 29 0.35 -23.61 22.00
C LEU A 29 -0.36 -22.25 21.93
N GLY A 30 -1.07 -21.96 20.83
CA GLY A 30 -1.91 -20.77 20.69
C GLY A 30 -2.97 -20.65 21.79
N LEU A 31 -3.63 -21.75 22.15
CA LEU A 31 -4.60 -21.78 23.26
C LEU A 31 -3.92 -21.48 24.61
N LEU A 32 -2.75 -22.09 24.85
CA LEU A 32 -2.02 -21.95 26.12
C LEU A 32 -1.42 -20.55 26.33
N ILE A 33 -1.04 -19.83 25.27
CA ILE A 33 -0.53 -18.46 25.40
C ILE A 33 -1.63 -17.41 25.53
N ARG A 34 -2.85 -17.70 25.08
CA ARG A 34 -4.00 -16.82 25.32
C ARG A 34 -4.39 -16.80 26.80
N ASP A 35 -4.27 -17.94 27.49
CA ASP A 35 -4.49 -18.02 28.93
C ASP A 35 -3.37 -17.31 29.71
N PRO A 36 -3.66 -16.20 30.44
CA PRO A 36 -2.65 -15.47 31.21
C PRO A 36 -1.91 -16.33 32.25
N GLU A 37 -2.55 -17.37 32.81
CA GLU A 37 -1.94 -18.21 33.86
C GLU A 37 -0.83 -19.09 33.31
N THR A 38 -0.97 -19.55 32.05
CA THR A 38 -0.02 -20.47 31.43
C THR A 38 0.89 -19.79 30.41
N ARG A 39 0.58 -18.55 30.01
CA ARG A 39 1.31 -17.79 28.99
C ARG A 39 2.81 -17.78 29.20
N ALA A 40 3.28 -17.31 30.36
CA ALA A 40 4.71 -17.15 30.64
C ALA A 40 5.48 -18.47 30.49
N ARG A 41 4.85 -19.61 30.79
CA ARG A 41 5.47 -20.93 30.69
C ARG A 41 5.57 -21.43 29.25
N HIS A 42 4.58 -21.13 28.41
CA HIS A 42 4.49 -21.69 27.06
C HIS A 42 4.96 -20.74 25.96
N LEU A 43 5.07 -19.44 26.24
CA LEU A 43 5.45 -18.44 25.25
C LEU A 43 6.82 -18.69 24.60
N PRO A 44 7.88 -19.09 25.34
CA PRO A 44 9.17 -19.38 24.70
C PRO A 44 9.10 -20.50 23.65
N ARG A 45 8.28 -21.53 23.89
CA ARG A 45 8.07 -22.61 22.91
C ARG A 45 7.17 -22.15 21.76
N ALA A 46 6.11 -21.41 22.07
CA ALA A 46 5.18 -20.88 21.06
C ALA A 46 5.86 -19.90 20.09
N ALA A 47 6.85 -19.14 20.56
CA ALA A 47 7.62 -18.19 19.76
C ALA A 47 8.39 -18.85 18.61
N THR A 48 8.82 -20.10 18.80
CA THR A 48 9.60 -20.87 17.82
C THR A 48 8.77 -21.87 17.03
N GLU A 49 7.53 -22.14 17.45
CA GLU A 49 6.69 -23.17 16.83
C GLU A 49 5.95 -22.62 15.58
N PRO A 50 6.17 -23.23 14.41
CA PRO A 50 5.38 -22.94 13.21
C PRO A 50 3.90 -23.22 13.45
N GLY A 51 3.01 -22.46 12.82
CA GLY A 51 1.57 -22.70 12.93
C GLY A 51 0.90 -22.25 14.24
N VAL A 52 1.63 -21.63 15.18
CA VAL A 52 0.96 -20.88 16.27
C VAL A 52 0.17 -19.71 15.66
N PRO A 53 -1.13 -19.56 15.97
CA PRO A 53 -1.95 -18.47 15.45
C PRO A 53 -1.36 -17.09 15.78
N LEU A 54 -1.31 -16.22 14.78
CA LEU A 54 -0.68 -14.90 14.89
C LEU A 54 -1.42 -13.98 15.88
N ASP A 55 -2.74 -14.08 15.92
CA ASP A 55 -3.59 -13.34 16.86
C ASP A 55 -3.33 -13.75 18.31
N ALA A 56 -3.07 -15.03 18.58
CA ALA A 56 -2.66 -15.51 19.90
C ALA A 56 -1.31 -14.91 20.35
N LEU A 57 -0.36 -14.72 19.44
CA LEU A 57 0.90 -14.04 19.72
C LEU A 57 0.66 -12.55 20.01
N VAL A 58 -0.17 -11.88 19.18
CA VAL A 58 -0.51 -10.46 19.36
C VAL A 58 -1.18 -10.21 20.71
N ASP A 59 -2.08 -11.09 21.16
CA ASP A 59 -2.72 -11.02 22.48
C ASP A 59 -1.70 -11.01 23.63
N ALA A 60 -0.54 -11.67 23.44
CA ALA A 60 0.52 -11.73 24.44
C ALA A 60 1.40 -10.46 24.49
N LEU A 61 1.37 -9.59 23.47
CA LEU A 61 2.22 -8.38 23.37
C LEU A 61 2.11 -7.46 24.58
N ALA A 62 0.92 -7.31 25.16
CA ALA A 62 0.69 -6.42 26.30
C ALA A 62 1.49 -6.84 27.55
N THR A 63 1.83 -8.13 27.66
CA THR A 63 2.51 -8.69 28.83
C THR A 63 3.95 -9.11 28.54
N HIS A 64 4.24 -9.57 27.32
CA HIS A 64 5.55 -10.11 26.92
C HIS A 64 6.00 -9.51 25.59
N PRO A 65 6.18 -8.18 25.49
CA PRO A 65 6.42 -7.52 24.21
C PRO A 65 7.76 -7.86 23.58
N GLY A 66 8.78 -8.24 24.36
CA GLY A 66 10.09 -8.67 23.83
C GLY A 66 9.97 -9.98 23.07
N GLU A 67 9.58 -11.04 23.77
CA GLU A 67 9.46 -12.39 23.21
C GLU A 67 8.55 -12.45 21.98
N VAL A 68 7.41 -11.75 22.02
CA VAL A 68 6.50 -11.73 20.88
C VAL A 68 7.10 -11.00 19.69
N LEU A 69 7.71 -9.82 19.88
CA LEU A 69 8.31 -9.09 18.75
C LEU A 69 9.49 -9.86 18.13
N ASP A 70 10.25 -10.60 18.93
CA ASP A 70 11.31 -11.47 18.44
C ASP A 70 10.75 -12.67 17.68
N ALA A 71 9.64 -13.27 18.14
CA ALA A 71 8.92 -14.31 17.40
C ALA A 71 8.39 -13.80 16.05
N LEU A 72 7.81 -12.59 16.03
CA LEU A 72 7.32 -11.97 14.79
C LEU A 72 8.47 -11.64 13.83
N ARG A 73 9.63 -11.20 14.34
CA ARG A 73 10.85 -11.02 13.53
C ARG A 73 11.29 -12.34 12.91
N PHE A 74 11.39 -13.39 13.71
CA PHE A 74 11.77 -14.73 13.22
C PHE A 74 10.83 -15.21 12.10
N ARG A 75 9.52 -14.99 12.23
CA ARG A 75 8.54 -15.33 11.18
C ARG A 75 8.67 -14.49 9.91
N LEU A 76 9.02 -13.21 10.03
CA LEU A 76 9.29 -12.35 8.87
C LEU A 76 10.52 -12.78 8.08
N ASP A 77 11.48 -13.42 8.76
CA ASP A 77 12.72 -13.93 8.16
C ASP A 77 12.59 -15.39 7.69
N ALA A 78 11.58 -16.13 8.15
CA ALA A 78 11.38 -17.54 7.85
C ALA A 78 10.80 -17.76 6.44
N THR A 79 11.39 -18.69 5.69
CA THR A 79 10.90 -19.08 4.36
C THR A 79 9.57 -19.82 4.47
N GLY A 80 8.53 -19.32 3.80
CA GLY A 80 7.22 -19.99 3.69
C GLY A 80 6.13 -19.49 4.67
N GLU A 81 6.48 -18.62 5.61
CA GLU A 81 5.49 -17.84 6.38
C GLU A 81 5.01 -16.65 5.54
N ASP A 82 3.76 -16.20 5.74
CA ASP A 82 3.19 -15.06 5.01
C ASP A 82 3.60 -13.73 5.68
N PRO A 83 4.53 -12.96 5.09
CA PRO A 83 4.96 -11.69 5.67
C PRO A 83 3.83 -10.66 5.66
N ALA A 84 2.86 -10.79 4.75
CA ALA A 84 1.70 -9.91 4.67
C ALA A 84 0.82 -10.06 5.91
N ALA A 85 0.62 -11.29 6.38
CA ALA A 85 -0.15 -11.57 7.59
C ALA A 85 0.52 -10.94 8.82
N VAL A 86 1.84 -11.13 8.98
CA VAL A 86 2.60 -10.57 10.11
C VAL A 86 2.57 -9.04 10.12
N LEU A 87 2.87 -8.41 8.99
CA LEU A 87 2.81 -6.95 8.87
C LEU A 87 1.39 -6.43 9.05
N GLY A 88 0.39 -7.17 8.56
CA GLY A 88 -1.02 -6.87 8.76
C GLY A 88 -1.44 -6.87 10.23
N ALA A 89 -0.92 -7.80 11.03
CA ALA A 89 -1.16 -7.86 12.47
C ALA A 89 -0.42 -6.74 13.22
N LEU A 90 0.82 -6.43 12.85
CA LEU A 90 1.58 -5.30 13.39
C LEU A 90 0.86 -3.96 13.14
N ALA A 91 0.19 -3.83 12.00
CA ALA A 91 -0.60 -2.64 11.67
C ALA A 91 -1.85 -2.47 12.56
N GLY A 92 -2.32 -3.53 13.22
CA GLY A 92 -3.44 -3.46 14.16
C GLY A 92 -3.05 -3.08 15.60
N ILE A 93 -1.76 -2.83 15.86
CA ILE A 93 -1.28 -2.47 17.21
C ILE A 93 -1.52 -0.99 17.47
N ASP A 94 -2.50 -0.69 18.33
CA ASP A 94 -2.87 0.69 18.67
C ASP A 94 -2.18 1.24 19.91
N THR A 95 -1.65 0.37 20.77
CA THR A 95 -0.91 0.82 21.96
C THR A 95 0.34 1.60 21.54
N PRO A 96 0.48 2.91 21.85
CA PRO A 96 1.50 3.77 21.24
C PRO A 96 2.95 3.30 21.44
N ALA A 97 3.26 2.75 22.63
CA ALA A 97 4.59 2.21 22.91
C ALA A 97 4.91 0.95 22.07
N LEU A 98 3.93 0.07 21.88
CA LEU A 98 4.08 -1.13 21.05
C LEU A 98 4.10 -0.80 19.57
N ALA A 99 3.27 0.16 19.13
CA ALA A 99 3.25 0.64 17.76
C ALA A 99 4.61 1.23 17.33
N ARG A 100 5.30 1.95 18.23
CA ARG A 100 6.68 2.42 17.97
C ARG A 100 7.67 1.26 17.78
N ARG A 101 7.59 0.22 18.61
CA ARG A 101 8.45 -0.97 18.47
C ARG A 101 8.14 -1.75 17.20
N ALA A 102 6.86 -1.89 16.85
CA ALA A 102 6.43 -2.47 15.59
C ALA A 102 6.97 -1.68 14.39
N ALA A 103 6.90 -0.34 14.42
CA ALA A 103 7.45 0.51 13.37
C ALA A 103 8.97 0.31 13.16
N VAL A 104 9.74 0.10 14.23
CA VAL A 104 11.16 -0.24 14.12
C VAL A 104 11.34 -1.57 13.38
N LEU A 105 10.59 -2.60 13.77
CA LEU A 105 10.65 -3.91 13.10
C LEU A 105 10.27 -3.81 11.61
N VAL A 106 9.20 -3.08 11.27
CA VAL A 106 8.79 -2.86 9.88
C VAL A 106 9.87 -2.14 9.09
N ARG A 107 10.53 -1.14 9.69
CA ARG A 107 11.63 -0.42 9.04
C ARG A 107 12.79 -1.34 8.75
N ASP A 108 13.23 -2.10 9.74
CA ASP A 108 14.37 -3.00 9.61
C ASP A 108 14.07 -4.07 8.54
N GLN A 109 12.84 -4.59 8.50
CA GLN A 109 12.39 -5.51 7.46
C GLN A 109 12.40 -4.89 6.06
N ALA A 110 11.92 -3.66 5.92
CA ALA A 110 11.88 -2.96 4.64
C ALA A 110 13.29 -2.68 4.07
N LEU A 111 14.26 -2.45 4.95
CA LEU A 111 15.66 -2.15 4.57
C LEU A 111 16.45 -3.42 4.25
N LEU A 112 16.22 -4.51 4.99
CA LEU A 112 16.91 -5.79 4.77
C LEU A 112 16.30 -6.58 3.61
N HIS A 113 14.99 -6.47 3.39
CA HIS A 113 14.26 -7.27 2.40
C HIS A 113 13.45 -6.37 1.46
N PRO A 114 14.04 -5.84 0.36
CA PRO A 114 13.34 -4.97 -0.58
C PRO A 114 12.06 -5.57 -1.19
N GLY A 115 11.98 -6.90 -1.30
CA GLY A 115 10.77 -7.61 -1.73
C GLY A 115 9.56 -7.43 -0.81
N SER A 116 9.76 -6.96 0.42
CA SER A 116 8.66 -6.66 1.37
C SER A 116 7.96 -5.33 1.09
N ALA A 117 8.43 -4.54 0.12
CA ALA A 117 7.91 -3.21 -0.20
C ALA A 117 6.37 -3.14 -0.34
N PRO A 118 5.69 -4.07 -1.05
CA PRO A 118 4.22 -4.05 -1.15
C PRO A 118 3.54 -4.23 0.21
N HIS A 119 4.08 -5.08 1.09
CA HIS A 119 3.52 -5.34 2.41
C HIS A 119 3.77 -4.18 3.38
N VAL A 120 4.91 -3.49 3.25
CA VAL A 120 5.20 -2.26 4.02
C VAL A 120 4.29 -1.11 3.59
N ALA A 121 3.99 -1.01 2.30
CA ALA A 121 2.99 -0.07 1.79
C ALA A 121 1.59 -0.39 2.34
N ALA A 122 1.18 -1.66 2.35
CA ALA A 122 -0.09 -2.08 2.94
C ALA A 122 -0.16 -1.83 4.47
N PHE A 123 0.94 -2.07 5.21
CA PHE A 123 1.06 -1.70 6.62
C PHE A 123 0.83 -0.18 6.82
N THR A 124 1.49 0.63 5.99
CA THR A 124 1.41 2.08 6.06
C THR A 124 -0.01 2.56 5.76
N ASP A 125 -0.65 2.02 4.72
CA ASP A 125 -2.01 2.34 4.33
C ASP A 125 -3.01 2.04 5.45
N ARG A 126 -2.94 0.84 6.04
CA ARG A 126 -3.81 0.45 7.15
C ARG A 126 -3.61 1.35 8.38
N ARG A 127 -2.35 1.64 8.74
CA ARG A 127 -2.05 2.50 9.89
C ARG A 127 -2.47 3.95 9.67
N LEU A 128 -2.42 4.46 8.44
CA LEU A 128 -2.88 5.82 8.12
C LEU A 128 -4.37 5.99 8.46
N GLU A 129 -5.17 4.93 8.32
CA GLU A 129 -6.60 4.93 8.66
C GLU A 129 -6.90 4.83 10.16
N ALA A 130 -5.91 4.53 11.01
CA ALA A 130 -6.07 4.63 12.48
C ALA A 130 -6.20 6.10 12.96
N GLY A 131 -6.04 7.07 12.06
CA GLY A 131 -6.30 8.48 12.31
C GLY A 131 -5.12 9.26 12.89
N PRO A 132 -5.38 10.45 13.47
CA PRO A 132 -4.32 11.40 13.80
C PRO A 132 -3.32 10.88 14.83
N GLU A 133 -3.71 9.94 15.69
CA GLU A 133 -2.84 9.31 16.69
C GLU A 133 -1.69 8.50 16.05
N ALA A 134 -1.92 7.94 14.86
CA ALA A 134 -0.90 7.19 14.14
C ALA A 134 0.27 8.07 13.69
N ARG A 135 0.08 9.40 13.60
CA ARG A 135 1.08 10.36 13.13
C ARG A 135 2.41 10.24 13.85
N ALA A 136 2.39 10.15 15.19
CA ALA A 136 3.59 10.11 16.01
C ALA A 136 4.48 8.89 15.72
N VAL A 137 3.89 7.83 15.16
CA VAL A 137 4.59 6.59 14.77
C VAL A 137 4.90 6.59 13.28
N LEU A 138 3.92 6.92 12.44
CA LEU A 138 4.04 6.82 10.99
C LEU A 138 4.90 7.90 10.37
N PHE A 139 4.80 9.14 10.82
CA PHE A 139 5.56 10.22 10.22
C PHE A 139 7.08 9.96 10.26
N PRO A 140 7.70 9.64 11.42
CA PRO A 140 9.12 9.34 11.46
C PRO A 140 9.48 8.03 10.72
N LEU A 141 8.61 7.01 10.78
CA LEU A 141 8.81 5.76 10.05
C LEU A 141 8.90 6.00 8.54
N VAL A 142 7.84 6.54 7.94
CA VAL A 142 7.73 6.72 6.49
C VAL A 142 8.76 7.72 5.99
N THR A 143 9.04 8.80 6.73
CA THR A 143 10.12 9.73 6.38
C THR A 143 11.48 9.04 6.35
N GLY A 144 11.75 8.14 7.31
CA GLY A 144 12.97 7.33 7.31
C GLY A 144 13.04 6.38 6.12
N LEU A 145 11.94 5.71 5.79
CA LEU A 145 11.84 4.81 4.62
C LEU A 145 12.03 5.56 3.30
N ILE A 146 11.50 6.78 3.17
CA ILE A 146 11.71 7.62 1.99
C ILE A 146 13.20 7.95 1.85
N ARG A 147 13.83 8.40 2.94
CA ARG A 147 15.22 8.89 2.90
C ARG A 147 16.26 7.79 2.68
N SER A 148 16.05 6.62 3.29
CA SER A 148 17.04 5.54 3.36
C SER A 148 16.66 4.30 2.56
N GLY A 149 15.39 4.17 2.16
CA GLY A 149 14.90 2.99 1.45
C GLY A 149 15.35 2.89 -0.01
N PRO A 150 15.26 1.70 -0.61
CA PRO A 150 15.48 1.52 -2.04
C PRO A 150 14.33 2.12 -2.87
N VAL A 151 14.56 2.34 -4.16
CA VAL A 151 13.56 2.89 -5.11
C VAL A 151 12.27 2.07 -5.10
N VAL A 152 12.36 0.74 -5.12
CA VAL A 152 11.20 -0.17 -5.09
C VAL A 152 10.27 0.09 -3.90
N LEU A 153 10.83 0.43 -2.73
CA LEU A 153 10.05 0.76 -1.55
C LEU A 153 9.32 2.09 -1.72
N ARG A 154 9.99 3.10 -2.27
CA ARG A 154 9.37 4.40 -2.56
C ARG A 154 8.28 4.29 -3.63
N CYS A 155 8.48 3.48 -4.66
CA CYS A 155 7.45 3.17 -5.65
C CYS A 155 6.23 2.51 -5.02
N ALA A 156 6.42 1.58 -4.07
CA ALA A 156 5.31 0.95 -3.35
C ALA A 156 4.56 1.93 -2.42
N LEU A 157 5.29 2.88 -1.81
CA LEU A 157 4.70 3.92 -0.95
C LEU A 157 3.97 5.00 -1.75
N ALA A 158 4.41 5.32 -2.96
CA ALA A 158 3.84 6.37 -3.81
C ALA A 158 2.30 6.31 -3.94
N PRO A 159 1.67 5.18 -4.35
CA PRO A 159 0.21 5.12 -4.46
C PRO A 159 -0.50 5.27 -3.11
N VAL A 160 0.09 4.76 -2.02
CA VAL A 160 -0.46 4.93 -0.67
C VAL A 160 -0.46 6.40 -0.27
N LEU A 161 0.65 7.11 -0.48
CA LEU A 161 0.73 8.53 -0.11
C LEU A 161 -0.10 9.43 -1.04
N ALA A 162 -0.23 9.04 -2.31
CA ALA A 162 -1.05 9.74 -3.30
C ALA A 162 -2.56 9.54 -3.07
N ALA A 163 -2.98 8.41 -2.50
CA ALA A 163 -4.39 8.04 -2.35
C ALA A 163 -5.22 9.18 -1.72
N PRO A 164 -6.48 9.38 -2.14
CA PRO A 164 -7.33 10.48 -1.66
C PRO A 164 -7.41 10.57 -0.13
N GLY A 165 -7.36 9.42 0.55
CA GLY A 165 -7.51 9.27 1.99
C GLY A 165 -8.92 9.58 2.49
N THR A 166 -9.19 9.13 3.71
CA THR A 166 -10.40 9.48 4.48
C THR A 166 -10.18 10.78 5.26
N GLY A 167 -11.18 11.26 6.00
CA GLY A 167 -10.98 12.39 6.93
C GLY A 167 -9.85 12.14 7.95
N ALA A 168 -9.60 10.87 8.30
CA ALA A 168 -8.61 10.47 9.29
C ALA A 168 -7.17 10.51 8.76
N SER A 169 -6.97 10.13 7.49
CA SER A 169 -5.64 9.95 6.89
C SER A 169 -5.19 11.06 5.94
N ARG A 170 -6.12 11.82 5.36
CA ARG A 170 -5.87 12.77 4.26
C ARG A 170 -4.76 13.79 4.55
N HIS A 171 -4.73 14.35 5.76
CA HIS A 171 -3.72 15.36 6.11
C HIS A 171 -2.31 14.76 6.18
N LEU A 172 -2.17 13.61 6.86
CA LEU A 172 -0.88 12.93 7.00
C LEU A 172 -0.37 12.36 5.67
N ARG A 173 -1.27 11.85 4.81
CA ARG A 173 -0.94 11.45 3.43
C ARG A 173 -0.34 12.61 2.64
N ALA A 174 -0.99 13.78 2.67
CA ALA A 174 -0.51 14.97 1.97
C ALA A 174 0.89 15.40 2.45
N GLU A 175 1.14 15.42 3.75
CA GLU A 175 2.46 15.77 4.29
C GLU A 175 3.55 14.77 3.90
N LEU A 176 3.27 13.47 3.99
CA LEU A 176 4.21 12.44 3.60
C LEU A 176 4.46 12.42 2.10
N LEU A 177 3.45 12.74 1.30
CA LEU A 177 3.57 12.93 -0.14
C LEU A 177 4.47 14.13 -0.47
N ASP A 178 4.37 15.23 0.27
CA ASP A 178 5.28 16.38 0.13
C ASP A 178 6.72 15.99 0.47
N VAL A 179 6.93 15.19 1.53
CA VAL A 179 8.25 14.65 1.88
C VAL A 179 8.80 13.75 0.76
N LEU A 180 7.97 12.90 0.15
CA LEU A 180 8.36 12.04 -0.97
C LEU A 180 8.76 12.88 -2.20
N LEU A 181 7.91 13.83 -2.61
CA LEU A 181 8.17 14.71 -3.75
C LEU A 181 9.44 15.55 -3.54
N GLU A 182 9.66 16.07 -2.33
CA GLU A 182 10.87 16.83 -2.03
C GLU A 182 12.12 15.93 -2.02
N HIS A 183 12.02 14.69 -1.55
CA HIS A 183 13.12 13.73 -1.65
C HIS A 183 13.46 13.42 -3.12
N GLU A 184 12.44 13.11 -3.93
CA GLU A 184 12.64 12.83 -5.36
C GLU A 184 13.15 14.04 -6.12
N ARG A 185 12.75 15.26 -5.74
CA ARG A 185 13.30 16.51 -6.30
C ARG A 185 14.83 16.58 -6.19
N HIS A 186 15.38 16.17 -5.04
CA HIS A 186 16.81 16.14 -4.79
C HIS A 186 17.50 14.97 -5.51
N ARG A 187 16.79 13.86 -5.72
CA ARG A 187 17.29 12.66 -6.41
C ARG A 187 17.13 12.70 -7.94
N ALA A 188 16.32 13.60 -8.48
CA ALA A 188 15.95 13.64 -9.90
C ALA A 188 17.14 13.72 -10.88
N GLY A 189 18.32 14.14 -10.42
CA GLY A 189 19.56 14.08 -11.21
C GLY A 189 20.13 12.68 -11.43
N ALA A 190 19.64 11.66 -10.71
CA ALA A 190 20.10 10.27 -10.79
C ALA A 190 19.40 9.44 -11.88
N GLY A 191 18.42 10.02 -12.60
CA GLY A 191 17.82 9.38 -13.78
C GLY A 191 16.79 8.28 -13.51
N GLU A 192 16.27 8.15 -12.28
CA GLU A 192 15.29 7.09 -11.93
C GLU A 192 13.88 7.67 -11.72
N PRO A 193 13.02 7.79 -12.76
CA PRO A 193 11.70 8.40 -12.67
C PRO A 193 10.60 7.46 -12.16
N SER A 194 10.90 6.21 -11.82
CA SER A 194 9.90 5.18 -11.48
C SER A 194 8.98 5.58 -10.31
N VAL A 195 9.48 6.33 -9.32
CA VAL A 195 8.64 6.83 -8.21
C VAL A 195 7.64 7.88 -8.69
N LEU A 196 8.07 8.77 -9.58
CA LEU A 196 7.24 9.84 -10.13
C LEU A 196 6.17 9.26 -11.08
N GLU A 197 6.51 8.23 -11.84
CA GLU A 197 5.54 7.47 -12.64
C GLU A 197 4.49 6.82 -11.77
N ALA A 198 4.90 6.16 -10.67
CA ALA A 198 3.95 5.59 -9.72
C ALA A 198 3.00 6.66 -9.13
N LEU A 199 3.47 7.89 -8.91
CA LEU A 199 2.62 9.01 -8.47
C LEU A 199 1.66 9.49 -9.55
N VAL A 200 2.09 9.60 -10.81
CA VAL A 200 1.22 9.99 -11.94
C VAL A 200 0.15 8.92 -12.18
N THR A 201 0.54 7.64 -12.17
CA THR A 201 -0.40 6.50 -12.25
C THR A 201 -1.42 6.58 -11.12
N ALA A 202 -0.98 6.71 -9.86
CA ALA A 202 -1.90 6.82 -8.72
C ALA A 202 -2.79 8.07 -8.77
N ALA A 203 -2.34 9.16 -9.38
CA ALA A 203 -3.18 10.33 -9.62
C ALA A 203 -4.32 9.99 -10.59
N ALA A 204 -4.00 9.35 -11.71
CA ALA A 204 -4.95 8.97 -12.75
C ALA A 204 -5.93 7.87 -12.29
N GLU A 205 -5.45 6.83 -11.61
CA GLU A 205 -6.29 5.75 -11.09
C GLU A 205 -7.36 6.24 -10.11
N ASP A 206 -7.01 7.25 -9.32
CA ASP A 206 -7.90 7.83 -8.31
C ASP A 206 -8.57 9.13 -8.73
N ALA A 207 -8.54 9.46 -10.02
CA ALA A 207 -9.14 10.69 -10.55
C ALA A 207 -10.65 10.80 -10.24
N GLU A 208 -11.37 9.67 -10.15
CA GLU A 208 -12.79 9.63 -9.78
C GLU A 208 -13.04 9.87 -8.29
N ARG A 209 -12.10 9.45 -7.43
CA ARG A 209 -12.23 9.53 -5.97
C ARG A 209 -11.59 10.80 -5.39
N ARG A 210 -10.69 11.42 -6.15
CA ARG A 210 -9.96 12.64 -5.77
C ARG A 210 -10.56 13.85 -6.50
N SER A 211 -10.72 14.96 -5.80
CA SER A 211 -11.16 16.22 -6.40
C SER A 211 -10.22 16.65 -7.54
N GLU A 212 -10.78 17.16 -8.63
CA GLU A 212 -10.04 17.65 -9.81
C GLU A 212 -8.81 18.52 -9.47
N PRO A 213 -8.89 19.54 -8.59
CA PRO A 213 -7.72 20.38 -8.27
C PRO A 213 -6.55 19.61 -7.65
N ARG A 214 -6.84 18.58 -6.84
CA ARG A 214 -5.80 17.75 -6.22
C ARG A 214 -5.20 16.75 -7.19
N THR A 215 -6.02 16.18 -8.08
CA THR A 215 -5.53 15.32 -9.16
C THR A 215 -4.63 16.13 -10.08
N ARG A 216 -5.09 17.31 -10.52
CA ARG A 216 -4.30 18.29 -11.29
C ARG A 216 -2.97 18.59 -10.63
N GLN A 217 -2.98 18.99 -9.36
CA GLN A 217 -1.77 19.39 -8.64
C GLN A 217 -0.77 18.23 -8.52
N LEU A 218 -1.23 17.01 -8.22
CA LEU A 218 -0.35 15.85 -8.10
C LEU A 218 0.27 15.48 -9.44
N THR A 219 -0.56 15.33 -10.49
CA THR A 219 -0.09 15.02 -11.85
C THR A 219 0.91 16.05 -12.33
N HIS A 220 0.61 17.35 -12.15
CA HIS A 220 1.49 18.44 -12.57
C HIS A 220 2.82 18.46 -11.81
N ARG A 221 2.79 18.35 -10.48
CA ARG A 221 4.00 18.34 -9.64
C ARG A 221 4.91 17.15 -9.95
N ALA A 222 4.34 15.95 -10.08
CA ALA A 222 5.11 14.75 -10.44
C ALA A 222 5.66 14.85 -11.87
N GLY A 223 4.83 15.30 -12.84
CA GLY A 223 5.24 15.49 -14.22
C GLY A 223 6.38 16.50 -14.37
N LEU A 224 6.33 17.63 -13.67
CA LEU A 224 7.40 18.64 -13.67
C LEU A 224 8.74 18.09 -13.16
N LEU A 225 8.71 17.11 -12.25
CA LEU A 225 9.92 16.44 -11.80
C LEU A 225 10.44 15.45 -12.84
N CYS A 226 9.56 14.74 -13.55
CA CYS A 226 9.95 13.81 -14.63
C CYS A 226 10.69 14.54 -15.76
N VAL A 227 10.19 15.69 -16.21
CA VAL A 227 10.76 16.40 -17.38
C VAL A 227 12.09 17.11 -17.11
N ARG A 228 12.63 17.01 -15.89
CA ARG A 228 13.98 17.54 -15.59
C ARG A 228 15.09 16.77 -16.27
N THR A 229 14.82 15.55 -16.72
CA THR A 229 15.74 14.75 -17.51
C THR A 229 15.09 14.36 -18.84
N PRO A 230 15.86 14.19 -19.93
CA PRO A 230 15.32 13.73 -21.21
C PRO A 230 14.66 12.34 -21.10
N GLU A 231 15.26 11.43 -20.32
CA GLU A 231 14.71 10.10 -20.08
C GLU A 231 13.37 10.17 -19.32
N GLY A 232 13.29 10.99 -18.28
CA GLY A 232 12.05 11.18 -17.53
C GLY A 232 10.95 11.82 -18.37
N ALA A 233 11.29 12.76 -19.26
CA ALA A 233 10.33 13.32 -20.23
C ALA A 233 9.78 12.25 -21.18
N ALA A 234 10.65 11.41 -21.76
CA ALA A 234 10.25 10.34 -22.68
C ALA A 234 9.43 9.24 -21.99
N ARG A 235 9.69 8.94 -20.71
CA ARG A 235 8.88 7.99 -19.94
C ARG A 235 7.54 8.60 -19.51
N LEU A 236 7.51 9.87 -19.12
CA LEU A 236 6.27 10.58 -18.82
C LEU A 236 5.32 10.63 -20.03
N ASP A 237 5.85 10.92 -21.23
CA ASP A 237 5.04 11.00 -22.46
C ASP A 237 4.33 9.66 -22.73
N ARG A 238 5.08 8.56 -22.70
CA ARG A 238 4.53 7.19 -22.85
C ARG A 238 3.52 6.85 -21.77
N LEU A 239 3.79 7.22 -20.52
CA LEU A 239 2.88 6.96 -19.41
C LEU A 239 1.56 7.73 -19.59
N LEU A 240 1.62 9.02 -19.92
CA LEU A 240 0.43 9.83 -20.15
C LEU A 240 -0.39 9.29 -21.34
N ALA A 241 0.28 8.87 -22.42
CA ALA A 241 -0.39 8.22 -23.56
C ALA A 241 -1.14 6.94 -23.13
N ALA A 242 -0.50 6.08 -22.32
CA ALA A 242 -1.15 4.87 -21.80
C ALA A 242 -2.35 5.20 -20.89
N LEU A 243 -2.18 6.14 -19.95
CA LEU A 243 -3.25 6.54 -19.04
C LEU A 243 -4.44 7.17 -19.77
N VAL A 244 -4.19 7.94 -20.84
CA VAL A 244 -5.25 8.51 -21.69
C VAL A 244 -6.10 7.42 -22.37
N HIS A 245 -5.51 6.27 -22.69
CA HIS A 245 -6.23 5.14 -23.24
C HIS A 245 -6.98 4.32 -22.18
N GLU A 246 -6.39 4.17 -21.00
CA GLU A 246 -6.92 3.29 -19.95
C GLU A 246 -7.95 3.97 -19.03
N ARG A 247 -7.88 5.30 -18.88
CA ARG A 247 -8.61 6.05 -17.82
C ARG A 247 -9.41 7.22 -18.41
N PRO A 248 -10.64 7.00 -18.91
CA PRO A 248 -11.46 8.03 -19.55
C PRO A 248 -11.66 9.30 -18.71
N VAL A 249 -11.91 9.15 -17.40
CA VAL A 249 -12.09 10.29 -16.49
C VAL A 249 -10.81 11.13 -16.39
N PHE A 250 -9.65 10.49 -16.34
CA PHE A 250 -8.38 11.20 -16.35
C PHE A 250 -8.12 11.89 -17.70
N THR A 251 -8.51 11.26 -18.81
CA THR A 251 -8.43 11.83 -20.16
C THR A 251 -9.22 13.14 -20.27
N ASP A 252 -10.48 13.15 -19.82
CA ASP A 252 -11.33 14.33 -19.85
C ASP A 252 -10.75 15.46 -19.01
N LEU A 253 -10.23 15.12 -17.81
CA LEU A 253 -9.55 16.08 -16.94
C LEU A 253 -8.30 16.66 -17.59
N LEU A 254 -7.41 15.82 -18.13
CA LEU A 254 -6.17 16.25 -18.77
C LEU A 254 -6.46 17.14 -19.98
N GLY A 255 -7.42 16.76 -20.83
CA GLY A 255 -7.88 17.59 -21.95
C GLY A 255 -8.40 18.95 -21.49
N GLY A 256 -9.23 18.97 -20.45
CA GLY A 256 -9.74 20.21 -19.84
C GLY A 256 -8.62 21.11 -19.30
N TRP A 257 -7.62 20.54 -18.62
CA TRP A 257 -6.49 21.29 -18.08
C TRP A 257 -5.60 21.92 -19.16
N ILE A 258 -5.37 21.18 -20.25
CA ILE A 258 -4.59 21.66 -21.41
C ILE A 258 -5.30 22.85 -22.07
N VAL A 259 -6.62 22.77 -22.24
CA VAL A 259 -7.41 23.87 -22.82
C VAL A 259 -7.42 25.09 -21.90
N ALA A 260 -7.57 24.87 -20.59
CA ALA A 260 -7.66 25.95 -19.62
C ALA A 260 -6.32 26.67 -19.39
N ALA A 261 -5.19 25.96 -19.45
CA ALA A 261 -3.86 26.50 -19.15
C ALA A 261 -2.77 25.85 -20.02
N PRO A 262 -2.75 26.10 -21.34
CA PRO A 262 -1.85 25.39 -22.26
C PRO A 262 -0.37 25.59 -21.93
N GLY A 263 0.03 26.79 -21.48
CA GLY A 263 1.42 27.09 -21.12
C GLY A 263 1.94 26.29 -19.92
N ASP A 264 1.06 25.90 -18.99
CA ASP A 264 1.45 25.13 -17.79
C ASP A 264 1.67 23.64 -18.10
N TRP A 265 1.01 23.13 -19.15
CA TRP A 265 0.99 21.71 -19.50
C TRP A 265 1.83 21.36 -20.73
N ALA A 266 2.04 22.30 -21.65
CA ALA A 266 2.86 22.08 -22.84
C ALA A 266 4.25 21.49 -22.54
N PRO A 267 4.97 21.90 -21.47
CA PRO A 267 6.26 21.29 -21.13
C PRO A 267 6.21 19.82 -20.70
N LEU A 268 5.01 19.32 -20.31
CA LEU A 268 4.82 17.96 -19.80
C LEU A 268 4.39 16.97 -20.89
N LEU A 269 4.03 17.46 -22.07
CA LEU A 269 3.41 16.67 -23.13
C LEU A 269 4.41 16.46 -24.27
N GLY A 270 4.68 15.20 -24.59
CA GLY A 270 5.37 14.84 -25.81
C GLY A 270 4.38 14.48 -26.92
N VAL A 271 4.91 13.90 -27.99
CA VAL A 271 4.13 13.58 -29.19
C VAL A 271 3.14 12.45 -28.92
N GLU A 272 3.52 11.46 -28.12
CA GLU A 272 2.67 10.29 -27.88
C GLU A 272 1.42 10.65 -27.07
N ALA A 273 1.56 11.43 -26.00
CA ALA A 273 0.43 11.89 -25.19
C ALA A 273 -0.52 12.78 -26.02
N LEU A 274 0.03 13.65 -26.87
CA LEU A 274 -0.77 14.51 -27.74
C LEU A 274 -1.55 13.69 -28.78
N ASP A 275 -0.93 12.68 -29.39
CA ASP A 275 -1.60 11.82 -30.37
C ASP A 275 -2.66 10.92 -29.73
N ALA A 276 -2.44 10.44 -28.49
CA ALA A 276 -3.44 9.70 -27.72
C ALA A 276 -4.68 10.58 -27.44
N LEU A 277 -4.49 11.84 -27.04
CA LEU A 277 -5.58 12.79 -26.77
C LEU A 277 -6.38 13.16 -28.03
N ARG A 278 -5.72 13.19 -29.21
CA ARG A 278 -6.36 13.47 -30.50
C ARG A 278 -7.17 12.31 -31.06
N ARG A 279 -6.95 11.09 -30.57
CA ARG A 279 -7.65 9.88 -30.96
C ARG A 279 -8.57 9.41 -29.82
N PRO A 280 -9.61 10.19 -29.44
CA PRO A 280 -10.58 9.68 -28.48
C PRO A 280 -11.16 8.40 -29.06
N GLY A 281 -11.11 7.32 -28.28
CA GLY A 281 -11.53 5.99 -28.71
C GLY A 281 -12.88 6.06 -29.40
N THR A 282 -12.90 5.65 -30.66
CA THR A 282 -14.10 5.57 -31.49
C THR A 282 -15.01 4.46 -30.95
N SER A 283 -15.71 4.69 -29.83
CA SER A 283 -16.97 4.00 -29.57
C SER A 283 -18.02 4.61 -30.49
N MET A 284 -17.99 4.20 -31.76
CA MET A 284 -19.12 4.37 -32.67
C MET A 284 -20.25 3.48 -32.16
N PRO A 285 -21.43 4.02 -31.79
CA PRO A 285 -22.61 3.20 -31.66
C PRO A 285 -22.94 2.69 -33.07
N MET A 286 -22.84 1.38 -33.26
CA MET A 286 -23.35 0.70 -34.44
C MET A 286 -24.85 1.00 -34.54
N ARG A 287 -25.22 1.97 -35.39
CA ARG A 287 -26.60 2.10 -35.83
C ARG A 287 -26.91 0.84 -36.63
N ALA A 288 -27.74 -0.03 -36.06
CA ALA A 288 -28.39 -1.06 -36.84
C ALA A 288 -29.27 -0.33 -37.87
N ASP A 289 -28.87 -0.40 -39.14
CA ASP A 289 -29.68 0.08 -40.25
C ASP A 289 -31.03 -0.65 -40.23
N GLY A 290 -32.06 0.11 -39.88
CA GLY A 290 -33.44 -0.30 -40.10
C GLY A 290 -33.69 -0.41 -41.60
N ARG A 291 -33.80 -1.65 -42.09
CA ARG A 291 -34.44 -1.95 -43.37
C ARG A 291 -35.89 -1.48 -43.32
N GLY A 292 -36.16 -0.28 -43.81
CA GLY A 292 -37.48 0.17 -44.20
C GLY A 292 -37.57 0.20 -45.72
N HIS A 293 -37.98 -0.92 -46.33
CA HIS A 293 -38.25 -0.99 -47.76
C HIS A 293 -39.35 0.01 -48.14
N GLY A 294 -39.09 0.71 -49.25
CA GLY A 294 -40.00 1.67 -49.82
C GLY A 294 -41.35 1.07 -50.20
N SER A 295 -42.38 1.90 -50.09
CA SER A 295 -43.60 1.72 -50.86
C SER A 295 -43.99 3.09 -51.42
N LEU A 296 -43.75 3.24 -52.71
CA LEU A 296 -44.28 4.33 -53.52
C LEU A 296 -45.77 4.03 -53.77
N ARG A 297 -46.65 4.93 -53.29
CA ARG A 297 -47.97 5.21 -53.89
C ARG A 297 -47.78 5.70 -55.34
N PRO A 298 -48.72 5.56 -56.30
CA PRO A 298 -50.16 5.95 -56.22
C PRO A 298 -51.08 4.94 -56.95
N ALA A 299 -52.42 5.05 -57.06
CA ALA A 299 -53.39 6.14 -57.04
C ALA A 299 -54.72 5.66 -56.43
#